data_AF-A0A359LFB0-F1
#
_entry.id   AF-A0A359LFB0-F1
#
_cell.length_a   1.000
_cell.length_b   1.000
_cell.length_c   1.000
_cell.angle_alpha   90.00
_cell.angle_beta   90.00
_cell.angle_gamma   90.00
#
_symmetry.space_group_name_H-M   'P 1'
#
loop_
_entity.id
_entity.type
_entity.pdbx_description
1 polymer ?
#
loop_
_entity_poly.entity_id
_entity_poly.type
_entity_poly.pdbx_seq_one_letter_code
_entity_poly.pdbx_strand_id
1 'polypeptide(L)'
;ELERALGEQFPERFFVVLKNCQVLLKLFPEIADHLTACKKALKQAVILSQESVVRFAAMMYSLEQPQITKLCRKYRVPNAYKELSLLVIKLKNEAYKLSKNADGLVTLLEHSDAYRKLDRLKQAFLACQANSKKFGIILDKVLLAYKTTKRVRLTPEIIMSEDKKNLRQILHEKRKKQMEDIAAIETNGNHNW
;
A
#
# COMPACT_ATOMS: atom_id res chain seq x y z
N GLU A 1 19.49 12.43 10.36
CA GLU A 1 18.52 12.74 11.43
C GLU A 1 17.11 12.19 11.23
N LEU A 2 16.28 12.66 10.30
CA LEU A 2 14.87 12.19 10.21
C LEU A 2 14.76 10.67 9.96
N GLU A 3 15.55 10.13 9.03
CA GLU A 3 15.59 8.68 8.75
C GLU A 3 16.00 7.87 9.99
N ARG A 4 17.04 8.33 10.70
CA ARG A 4 17.49 7.74 11.96
C ARG A 4 16.38 7.76 13.01
N ALA A 5 15.73 8.91 13.19
CA ALA A 5 14.61 9.06 14.12
C ALA A 5 13.45 8.11 13.82
N LEU A 6 13.16 7.83 12.54
CA LEU A 6 12.13 6.87 12.15
C LEU A 6 12.49 5.42 12.46
N GLY A 7 13.78 5.09 12.60
CA GLY A 7 14.27 3.78 13.04
C GLY A 7 14.15 3.52 14.54
N GLU A 8 14.03 4.57 15.35
CA GLU A 8 13.96 4.47 16.81
C GLU A 8 12.66 3.84 17.34
N GLN A 9 12.66 3.46 18.62
CA GLN A 9 11.48 2.89 19.31
C GLN A 9 10.33 3.90 19.48
N PHE A 10 10.65 5.19 19.57
CA PHE A 10 9.68 6.27 19.80
C PHE A 10 9.87 7.41 18.78
N PRO A 11 9.68 7.14 17.47
CA PRO A 11 9.97 8.08 16.40
C PRO A 11 9.11 9.34 16.46
N GLU A 12 7.93 9.28 17.10
CA GLU A 12 7.03 10.41 17.25
C GLU A 12 7.60 11.49 18.19
N ARG A 13 8.54 11.14 19.09
CA ARG A 13 9.19 12.11 19.98
C ARG A 13 9.99 13.15 19.21
N PHE A 14 10.59 12.79 18.08
CA PHE A 14 11.29 13.72 17.19
C PHE A 14 10.41 14.92 16.82
N PHE A 15 9.18 14.67 16.41
CA PHE A 15 8.24 15.72 16.04
C PHE A 15 7.67 16.50 17.24
N VAL A 16 7.60 15.87 18.42
CA VAL A 16 7.24 16.57 19.67
C VAL A 16 8.32 17.60 20.01
N VAL A 17 9.59 17.22 19.92
CA VAL A 17 10.71 18.14 20.17
C VAL A 17 10.68 19.30 19.18
N LEU A 18 10.51 19.02 17.87
CA LEU A 18 10.39 20.08 16.87
C LEU A 18 9.22 21.03 17.12
N LYS A 19 8.08 20.51 17.59
CA LYS A 19 6.93 21.34 17.96
C LYS A 19 7.25 22.21 19.17
N ASN A 20 7.85 21.64 20.22
CA ASN A 20 8.17 22.35 21.46
C ASN A 20 9.22 23.45 21.23
N CYS A 21 10.17 23.21 20.31
CA CYS A 21 11.13 24.21 19.87
C CYS A 21 10.55 25.22 18.84
N GLN A 22 9.26 25.14 18.51
CA GLN A 22 8.57 26.00 17.55
C GLN A 22 9.16 25.99 16.11
N VAL A 23 9.97 24.98 15.77
CA VAL A 23 10.62 24.87 14.45
C VAL A 23 9.82 23.97 13.50
N LEU A 24 8.84 23.21 14.00
CA LEU A 24 8.07 22.26 13.20
C LEU A 24 7.40 22.91 11.99
N LEU A 25 6.73 24.06 12.17
CA LEU A 25 6.06 24.79 11.08
C LEU A 25 7.04 25.25 10.00
N LYS A 26 8.26 25.64 10.39
CA LYS A 26 9.30 26.09 9.47
C LYS A 26 9.89 24.94 8.66
N LEU A 27 10.11 23.79 9.31
CA LEU A 27 10.73 22.62 8.66
C LEU A 27 9.68 21.82 7.88
N PHE A 28 8.62 21.38 8.54
CA PHE A 28 7.61 20.46 8.00
C PHE A 28 6.21 21.07 8.08
N PRO A 29 5.94 22.15 7.33
CA PRO A 29 4.62 22.78 7.34
C PRO A 29 3.51 21.79 6.97
N GLU A 30 3.77 20.90 6.02
CA GLU A 30 2.80 19.87 5.60
C GLU A 30 2.47 18.84 6.70
N ILE A 31 3.38 18.62 7.66
CA ILE A 31 3.16 17.71 8.79
C ILE A 31 2.49 18.43 9.96
N ALA A 32 2.76 19.72 10.14
CA ALA A 32 2.29 20.49 11.29
C ALA A 32 0.76 20.46 11.42
N ASP A 33 0.04 20.60 10.30
CA ASP A 33 -1.42 20.57 10.24
C ASP A 33 -2.01 19.20 10.60
N HIS A 34 -1.22 18.13 10.43
CA HIS A 34 -1.66 16.75 10.64
C HIS A 34 -0.90 16.04 11.76
N LEU A 35 -0.21 16.78 12.63
CA LEU A 35 0.75 16.22 13.58
C LEU A 35 0.13 15.14 14.48
N THR A 36 -1.09 15.36 14.98
CA THR A 36 -1.78 14.40 15.85
C THR A 36 -1.99 13.05 15.14
N ALA A 37 -2.44 13.08 13.88
CA ALA A 37 -2.63 11.88 13.08
C ALA A 37 -1.29 11.22 12.74
N CYS A 38 -0.29 12.00 12.33
CA CYS A 38 1.07 11.53 12.03
C CYS A 38 1.69 10.79 13.23
N LYS A 39 1.60 11.35 14.44
CA LYS A 39 2.11 10.72 15.66
C LYS A 39 1.39 9.41 15.98
N LYS A 40 0.06 9.38 15.85
CA LYS A 40 -0.74 8.16 16.08
C LYS A 40 -0.36 7.06 15.09
N ALA A 41 -0.23 7.41 13.82
CA ALA A 41 0.19 6.50 12.75
C ALA A 41 1.59 5.94 13.01
N LEU A 42 2.56 6.79 13.40
CA LEU A 42 3.91 6.37 13.74
C LEU A 42 3.94 5.37 14.90
N LYS A 43 3.23 5.67 16.00
CA LYS A 43 3.15 4.74 17.15
C LYS A 43 2.62 3.38 16.74
N GLN A 44 1.60 3.33 15.88
CA GLN A 44 1.07 2.06 15.39
C GLN A 44 2.01 1.37 14.39
N ALA A 45 2.69 2.13 13.53
CA ALA A 45 3.62 1.60 12.54
C ALA A 45 4.85 0.94 13.20
N VAL A 46 5.32 1.45 14.33
CA VAL A 46 6.40 0.81 15.13
C VAL A 46 6.02 -0.60 15.58
N ILE A 47 4.74 -0.82 15.94
CA ILE A 47 4.24 -2.13 16.34
C ILE A 47 4.17 -3.08 15.14
N LEU A 48 3.83 -2.56 13.96
CA LEU A 48 3.60 -3.36 12.74
C LEU A 48 4.88 -3.65 11.95
N SER A 49 5.90 -2.80 12.02
CA SER A 49 7.13 -2.96 11.23
C SER A 49 8.35 -2.26 11.87
N GLN A 50 9.51 -2.89 11.69
CA GLN A 50 10.81 -2.30 12.02
C GLN A 50 11.38 -1.42 10.90
N GLU A 51 10.78 -1.44 9.72
CA GLU A 51 11.29 -0.70 8.56
C GLU A 51 10.94 0.78 8.63
N SER A 52 11.97 1.64 8.59
CA SER A 52 11.82 3.10 8.52
C SER A 52 10.96 3.54 7.32
N VAL A 53 11.05 2.83 6.20
CA VAL A 53 10.27 3.11 4.97
C VAL A 53 8.77 2.95 5.23
N VAL A 54 8.36 1.88 5.93
CA VAL A 54 6.95 1.65 6.31
C VAL A 54 6.47 2.71 7.28
N ARG A 55 7.29 3.05 8.29
CA ARG A 55 6.95 4.07 9.30
C ARG A 55 6.79 5.46 8.68
N PHE A 56 7.67 5.83 7.75
CA PHE A 56 7.54 7.06 6.97
C PHE A 56 6.25 7.06 6.14
N ALA A 57 5.97 5.99 5.41
CA ALA A 57 4.78 5.90 4.57
C ALA A 57 3.48 5.94 5.40
N ALA A 58 3.48 5.33 6.59
CA ALA A 58 2.37 5.41 7.54
C ALA A 58 2.12 6.83 8.04
N MET A 59 3.19 7.58 8.32
CA MET A 59 3.10 8.99 8.74
C MET A 59 2.54 9.88 7.64
N MET A 60 2.89 9.61 6.38
CA MET A 60 2.42 10.38 5.21
C MET A 60 0.94 10.14 4.87
N TYR A 61 0.26 9.18 5.52
CA TYR A 61 -1.11 8.76 5.19
C TYR A 61 -2.15 9.90 5.19
N SER A 62 -1.99 10.86 6.10
CA SER A 62 -2.90 12.01 6.22
C SER A 62 -2.62 13.14 5.22
N LEU A 63 -1.52 13.06 4.47
CA LEU A 63 -1.15 14.05 3.47
C LEU A 63 -1.66 13.65 2.09
N GLU A 64 -1.70 14.61 1.18
CA GLU A 64 -2.02 14.40 -0.22
C GLU A 64 -0.76 14.29 -1.09
N GLN A 65 -0.89 13.67 -2.27
CA GLN A 65 0.20 13.45 -3.23
C GLN A 65 1.09 14.70 -3.49
N PRO A 66 0.57 15.92 -3.71
CA PRO A 66 1.40 17.10 -3.92
C PRO A 66 2.24 17.47 -2.69
N GLN A 67 1.67 17.34 -1.47
CA GLN A 67 2.39 17.62 -0.22
C GLN A 67 3.53 16.62 -0.02
N ILE A 68 3.28 15.32 -0.22
CA ILE A 68 4.29 14.27 -0.13
C ILE A 68 5.42 14.52 -1.13
N THR A 69 5.07 14.84 -2.38
CA THR A 69 6.06 15.07 -3.45
C THR A 69 6.91 16.30 -3.15
N LYS A 70 6.30 17.39 -2.67
CA LYS A 70 6.99 18.61 -2.26
C LYS A 70 7.95 18.35 -1.11
N LEU A 71 7.49 17.66 -0.06
CA LEU A 71 8.32 17.30 1.10
C LEU A 71 9.49 16.40 0.69
N CYS A 72 9.23 15.35 -0.09
CA CYS A 72 10.27 14.42 -0.55
C CYS A 72 11.32 15.13 -1.42
N ARG A 73 10.90 16.09 -2.26
CA ARG A 73 11.81 16.91 -3.08
C ARG A 73 12.64 17.85 -2.21
N LYS A 74 12.01 18.56 -1.26
CA LYS A 74 12.69 19.52 -0.36
C LYS A 74 13.80 18.85 0.44
N TYR A 75 13.55 17.64 0.94
CA TYR A 75 14.47 16.91 1.82
C TYR A 75 15.30 15.85 1.10
N ARG A 76 15.22 15.76 -0.23
CA ARG A 76 15.92 14.74 -1.04
C ARG A 76 15.72 13.32 -0.50
N VAL A 77 14.48 13.01 -0.11
CA VAL A 77 14.11 11.72 0.46
C VAL A 77 14.36 10.62 -0.58
N PRO A 78 14.96 9.47 -0.21
CA PRO A 78 15.22 8.40 -1.16
C PRO A 78 13.94 7.92 -1.86
N ASN A 79 14.07 7.52 -3.13
CA ASN A 79 12.90 7.19 -3.96
C ASN A 79 12.01 6.10 -3.36
N ALA A 80 12.59 5.11 -2.68
CA ALA A 80 11.83 4.03 -2.03
C ALA A 80 10.75 4.54 -1.06
N TYR A 81 11.08 5.54 -0.24
CA TYR A 81 10.16 6.16 0.71
C TYR A 81 9.03 6.92 0.00
N LYS A 82 9.39 7.76 -0.97
CA LYS A 82 8.41 8.52 -1.77
C LYS A 82 7.46 7.56 -2.49
N GLU A 83 8.01 6.57 -3.16
CA GLU A 83 7.29 5.58 -3.94
C GLU A 83 6.34 4.72 -3.11
N LEU A 84 6.74 4.37 -1.88
CA LEU A 84 5.87 3.66 -0.95
C LEU A 84 4.75 4.56 -0.43
N SER A 85 5.05 5.80 -0.03
CA SER A 85 4.05 6.77 0.42
C SER A 85 2.99 7.06 -0.65
N LEU A 86 3.40 7.19 -1.92
CA LEU A 86 2.46 7.38 -3.03
C LEU A 86 1.58 6.14 -3.26
N LEU A 87 2.12 4.94 -3.07
CA LEU A 87 1.32 3.71 -3.13
C LEU A 87 0.30 3.66 -1.98
N VAL A 88 0.69 4.06 -0.77
CA VAL A 88 -0.22 4.17 0.39
C VAL A 88 -1.39 5.11 0.11
N ILE A 89 -1.16 6.27 -0.53
CA ILE A 89 -2.25 7.19 -0.89
C ILE A 89 -3.21 6.57 -1.91
N LYS A 90 -2.69 5.85 -2.92
CA LYS A 90 -3.55 5.12 -3.88
C LYS A 90 -4.40 4.07 -3.16
N LEU A 91 -3.80 3.26 -2.30
CA LEU A 91 -4.49 2.22 -1.54
C LEU A 91 -5.51 2.80 -0.55
N LYS A 92 -5.19 3.92 0.11
CA LYS A 92 -6.10 4.68 0.99
C LYS A 92 -7.44 4.95 0.28
N ASN A 93 -7.37 5.38 -0.97
CA ASN A 93 -8.51 5.84 -1.74
C ASN A 93 -9.27 4.70 -2.43
N GLU A 94 -8.57 3.69 -2.95
CA GLU A 94 -9.16 2.70 -3.85
C GLU A 94 -9.34 1.31 -3.23
N ALA A 95 -8.50 0.90 -2.28
CA ALA A 95 -8.42 -0.51 -1.88
C ALA A 95 -9.72 -1.03 -1.25
N TYR A 96 -10.42 -0.20 -0.47
CA TYR A 96 -11.70 -0.61 0.10
C TYR A 96 -12.76 -0.88 -0.99
N LYS A 97 -12.86 -0.01 -2.00
CA LYS A 97 -13.82 -0.16 -3.10
C LYS A 97 -13.49 -1.38 -3.95
N LEU A 98 -12.22 -1.54 -4.30
CA LEU A 98 -11.75 -2.60 -5.19
C LEU A 98 -11.68 -3.98 -4.51
N SER A 99 -11.57 -4.04 -3.19
CA SER A 99 -11.54 -5.32 -2.45
C SER A 99 -12.90 -6.05 -2.33
N LYS A 100 -13.95 -5.53 -2.98
CA LYS A 100 -15.32 -6.07 -2.89
C LYS A 100 -15.56 -7.27 -3.81
N ASN A 101 -14.82 -7.38 -4.91
CA ASN A 101 -15.01 -8.41 -5.92
C ASN A 101 -13.66 -8.90 -6.49
N ALA A 102 -13.69 -10.03 -7.20
CA ALA A 102 -12.51 -10.64 -7.82
C ALA A 102 -11.80 -9.69 -8.80
N ASP A 103 -12.57 -9.03 -9.66
CA ASP A 103 -12.11 -8.05 -10.64
C ASP A 103 -11.31 -6.90 -10.00
N GLY A 104 -11.84 -6.32 -8.92
CA GLY A 104 -11.16 -5.24 -8.21
C GLY A 104 -9.91 -5.72 -7.45
N LEU A 105 -9.90 -6.94 -6.91
CA LEU A 105 -8.70 -7.54 -6.30
C LEU A 105 -7.58 -7.75 -7.33
N VAL A 106 -7.91 -8.25 -8.53
CA VAL A 106 -6.94 -8.38 -9.63
C VAL A 106 -6.46 -7.02 -10.07
N THR A 107 -7.36 -6.04 -10.22
CA THR A 107 -7.01 -4.65 -10.55
C THR A 107 -6.03 -4.05 -9.54
N LEU A 108 -6.26 -4.25 -8.24
CA LEU A 108 -5.35 -3.80 -7.18
C LEU A 108 -3.96 -4.42 -7.33
N LEU A 109 -3.88 -5.73 -7.58
CA LEU A 109 -2.60 -6.43 -7.75
C LEU A 109 -1.83 -5.93 -8.98
N GLU A 110 -2.52 -5.58 -10.06
CA GLU A 110 -1.91 -5.08 -11.28
C GLU A 110 -1.45 -3.62 -11.15
N HIS A 111 -2.31 -2.74 -10.64
CA HIS A 111 -1.98 -1.32 -10.44
C HIS A 111 -0.88 -1.09 -9.40
N SER A 112 -0.73 -2.01 -8.44
CA SER A 112 0.34 -1.96 -7.44
C SER A 112 1.62 -2.70 -7.84
N ASP A 113 1.66 -3.32 -9.04
CA ASP A 113 2.79 -4.13 -9.51
C ASP A 113 3.14 -5.30 -8.55
N ALA A 114 2.11 -5.85 -7.91
CA ALA A 114 2.24 -6.88 -6.87
C ALA A 114 2.88 -8.17 -7.39
N TYR A 115 2.59 -8.53 -8.65
CA TYR A 115 3.14 -9.72 -9.31
C TYR A 115 4.66 -9.72 -9.39
N ARG A 116 5.27 -8.53 -9.49
CA ARG A 116 6.72 -8.34 -9.51
C ARG A 116 7.29 -7.99 -8.14
N LYS A 117 6.58 -7.17 -7.35
CA LYS A 117 7.08 -6.60 -6.09
C LYS A 117 6.08 -6.77 -4.94
N LEU A 118 5.77 -8.02 -4.59
CA LEU A 118 4.79 -8.32 -3.54
C LEU A 118 5.16 -7.68 -2.19
N ASP A 119 6.43 -7.67 -1.81
CA ASP A 119 6.83 -7.17 -0.49
C ASP A 119 6.60 -5.65 -0.36
N ARG A 120 6.77 -4.89 -1.45
CA ARG A 120 6.41 -3.47 -1.50
C ARG A 120 4.91 -3.25 -1.29
N LEU A 121 4.07 -4.14 -1.82
CA LEU A 121 2.63 -4.10 -1.57
C LEU A 121 2.31 -4.38 -0.10
N LYS A 122 2.91 -5.42 0.49
CA LYS A 122 2.74 -5.74 1.92
C LYS A 122 3.15 -4.56 2.81
N GLN A 123 4.32 -3.95 2.54
CA GLN A 123 4.79 -2.76 3.24
C GLN A 123 3.77 -1.60 3.17
N ALA A 124 3.18 -1.36 1.99
CA ALA A 124 2.16 -0.32 1.83
C ALA A 124 0.90 -0.65 2.64
N PHE A 125 0.45 -1.90 2.65
CA PHE A 125 -0.69 -2.32 3.46
C PHE A 125 -0.42 -2.22 4.96
N LEU A 126 0.79 -2.54 5.43
CA LEU A 126 1.17 -2.33 6.85
C LEU A 126 1.10 -0.84 7.22
N ALA A 127 1.56 0.05 6.34
CA ALA A 127 1.45 1.49 6.54
C ALA A 127 -0.01 1.98 6.55
N CYS A 128 -0.86 1.45 5.68
CA CYS A 128 -2.31 1.70 5.70
C CYS A 128 -2.97 1.14 6.98
N GLN A 129 -2.57 -0.06 7.42
CA GLN A 129 -3.09 -0.72 8.61
C GLN A 129 -2.76 0.06 9.88
N ALA A 130 -1.60 0.72 9.92
CA ALA A 130 -1.22 1.62 11.01
C ALA A 130 -2.23 2.77 11.22
N ASN A 131 -2.94 3.15 10.15
CA ASN A 131 -3.93 4.21 10.17
C ASN A 131 -5.38 3.69 10.26
N SER A 132 -5.66 2.49 9.74
CA SER A 132 -6.98 1.87 9.81
C SER A 132 -6.91 0.34 9.78
N LYS A 133 -7.41 -0.31 10.83
CA LYS A 133 -7.35 -1.78 10.99
C LYS A 133 -7.97 -2.57 9.83
N LYS A 134 -8.95 -1.99 9.11
CA LYS A 134 -9.61 -2.63 7.96
C LYS A 134 -8.64 -3.07 6.86
N PHE A 135 -7.49 -2.40 6.73
CA PHE A 135 -6.48 -2.75 5.73
C PHE A 135 -5.80 -4.10 6.02
N GLY A 136 -5.83 -4.60 7.27
CA GLY A 136 -5.38 -5.97 7.56
C GLY A 136 -6.28 -7.01 6.87
N ILE A 137 -7.59 -6.88 7.03
CA ILE A 137 -8.58 -7.78 6.38
C ILE A 137 -8.48 -7.69 4.85
N ILE A 138 -8.28 -6.49 4.31
CA ILE A 138 -8.11 -6.31 2.86
C ILE A 138 -6.80 -6.96 2.39
N LEU A 139 -5.72 -6.85 3.16
CA LEU A 139 -4.44 -7.48 2.82
C LEU A 139 -4.59 -9.00 2.71
N ASP A 140 -5.32 -9.64 3.61
CA ASP A 140 -5.54 -11.10 3.55
C ASP A 140 -6.25 -11.51 2.25
N LYS A 141 -7.30 -10.78 1.86
CA LYS A 141 -8.00 -10.99 0.56
C LYS A 141 -7.07 -10.79 -0.63
N VAL A 142 -6.25 -9.74 -0.60
CA VAL A 142 -5.30 -9.42 -1.66
C VAL A 142 -4.19 -10.47 -1.75
N LEU A 143 -3.71 -11.00 -0.63
CA LEU A 143 -2.72 -12.07 -0.59
C LEU A 143 -3.29 -13.40 -1.08
N LEU A 144 -4.55 -13.71 -0.75
CA LEU A 144 -5.26 -14.84 -1.33
C LEU A 144 -5.33 -14.68 -2.85
N ALA A 145 -5.80 -13.52 -3.32
CA ALA A 145 -5.89 -13.22 -4.74
C ALA A 145 -4.54 -13.31 -5.46
N TYR A 146 -3.46 -12.88 -4.81
CA TYR A 146 -2.12 -13.02 -5.37
C TYR A 146 -1.72 -14.50 -5.52
N LYS A 147 -1.93 -15.32 -4.49
CA LYS A 147 -1.53 -16.73 -4.49
C LYS A 147 -2.21 -17.52 -5.61
N THR A 148 -3.49 -17.24 -5.84
CA THR A 148 -4.29 -17.92 -6.87
C THR A 148 -3.86 -17.50 -8.28
N THR A 149 -3.70 -16.19 -8.51
CA THR A 149 -3.49 -15.61 -9.85
C THR A 149 -2.03 -15.50 -10.28
N LYS A 150 -1.05 -15.64 -9.37
CA LYS A 150 0.39 -15.50 -9.67
C LYS A 150 0.86 -16.39 -10.81
N ARG A 151 0.28 -17.59 -10.93
CA ARG A 151 0.69 -18.61 -11.91
C ARG A 151 0.01 -18.44 -13.28
N VAL A 152 -0.93 -17.50 -13.43
CA VAL A 152 -1.59 -17.25 -14.72
C VAL A 152 -0.57 -16.69 -15.70
N ARG A 153 -0.46 -17.34 -16.86
CA ARG A 153 0.39 -16.95 -17.98
C ARG A 153 -0.41 -16.92 -19.27
N LEU A 154 0.06 -16.14 -20.24
CA LEU A 154 -0.41 -16.20 -21.62
C LEU A 154 0.35 -17.29 -22.36
N THR A 155 -0.31 -17.99 -23.28
CA THR A 155 0.33 -18.98 -24.14
C THR A 155 1.14 -18.26 -25.23
N PRO A 156 2.20 -18.89 -25.78
CA PRO A 156 3.02 -18.30 -26.84
C PRO A 156 2.20 -17.86 -28.05
N GLU A 157 1.20 -18.64 -28.44
CA GLU A 157 0.28 -18.35 -29.55
C GLU A 157 -0.42 -17.00 -29.37
N ILE A 158 -1.01 -16.75 -28.20
CA ILE A 158 -1.72 -15.50 -27.89
C ILE A 158 -0.73 -14.32 -27.90
N ILE A 159 0.50 -14.52 -27.41
CA ILE A 159 1.52 -13.47 -27.37
C ILE A 159 1.92 -13.04 -28.78
N MET A 160 1.95 -13.97 -29.73
CA MET A 160 2.35 -13.71 -31.11
C MET A 160 1.21 -13.12 -31.96
N SER A 161 -0.05 -13.33 -31.59
CA SER A 161 -1.21 -12.92 -32.37
C SER A 161 -1.85 -11.59 -31.93
N GLU A 162 -1.49 -11.04 -30.77
CA GLU A 162 -2.22 -9.92 -30.15
C GLU A 162 -1.33 -8.72 -29.80
N ASP A 163 -1.91 -7.53 -29.87
CA ASP A 163 -1.26 -6.29 -29.44
C ASP A 163 -1.13 -6.21 -27.91
N LYS A 164 -0.13 -5.45 -27.44
CA LYS A 164 0.20 -5.31 -26.00
C LYS A 164 -0.98 -4.91 -25.11
N LYS A 165 -1.92 -4.10 -25.61
CA LYS A 165 -3.12 -3.69 -24.86
C LYS A 165 -4.08 -4.87 -24.68
N ASN A 166 -4.29 -5.65 -25.73
CA ASN A 166 -5.11 -6.86 -25.70
C ASN A 166 -4.48 -7.93 -24.82
N LEU A 167 -3.15 -8.12 -24.88
CA LEU A 167 -2.44 -9.06 -23.99
C LEU A 167 -2.68 -8.76 -22.50
N ARG A 168 -2.66 -7.49 -22.10
CA ARG A 168 -2.96 -7.10 -20.72
C ARG A 168 -4.40 -7.43 -20.33
N GLN A 169 -5.35 -7.11 -21.21
CA GLN A 169 -6.76 -7.38 -20.96
C GLN A 169 -7.04 -8.89 -20.88
N ILE A 170 -6.47 -9.69 -21.78
CA ILE A 170 -6.62 -11.15 -21.77
C ILE A 170 -6.01 -11.73 -20.48
N LEU A 171 -4.84 -11.24 -20.06
CA LEU A 171 -4.23 -11.69 -18.81
C LEU A 171 -5.10 -11.33 -17.59
N HIS A 172 -5.67 -10.12 -17.59
CA HIS A 172 -6.57 -9.65 -16.55
C HIS A 172 -7.82 -10.56 -16.45
N GLU A 173 -8.51 -10.79 -17.57
CA GLU A 173 -9.71 -11.64 -17.61
C GLU A 173 -9.41 -13.08 -17.18
N LYS A 174 -8.26 -13.65 -17.59
CA LYS A 174 -7.85 -14.99 -17.12
C LYS A 174 -7.66 -15.05 -15.61
N ARG A 175 -7.06 -14.02 -15.02
CA ARG A 175 -6.84 -13.93 -13.56
C ARG A 175 -8.15 -13.75 -12.81
N LYS A 176 -9.04 -12.89 -13.33
CA LYS A 176 -10.38 -12.67 -12.79
C LYS A 176 -11.19 -13.96 -12.78
N LYS A 177 -11.24 -14.67 -13.91
CA LYS A 177 -11.95 -15.96 -14.00
C LYS A 177 -11.44 -16.95 -12.97
N GLN A 178 -10.12 -17.11 -12.84
CA GLN A 178 -9.55 -18.01 -11.83
C GLN A 178 -9.92 -17.62 -10.39
N MET A 179 -10.04 -16.32 -10.10
CA MET A 179 -10.51 -15.84 -8.80
C MET A 179 -11.99 -16.14 -8.55
N GLU A 180 -12.83 -15.98 -9.57
CA GLU A 180 -14.26 -16.27 -9.49
C GLU A 180 -14.52 -17.78 -9.31
N ASP A 181 -13.76 -18.62 -10.01
CA ASP A 181 -13.85 -20.09 -9.88
C ASP A 181 -13.54 -20.56 -8.45
N ILE A 182 -12.55 -19.96 -7.79
CA ILE A 182 -12.17 -20.30 -6.41
C ILE A 182 -13.23 -19.80 -5.40
N ALA A 183 -13.75 -18.59 -5.61
CA ALA A 183 -14.82 -18.06 -4.76
C ALA A 183 -16.09 -18.93 -4.84
N ALA A 184 -16.41 -19.47 -6.02
CA ALA A 184 -17.55 -20.38 -6.22
C ALA A 184 -17.38 -21.72 -5.48
N ILE A 185 -16.16 -22.25 -5.40
CA ILE A 185 -15.84 -23.47 -4.66
C ILE A 185 -16.02 -23.25 -3.14
N GLU A 186 -15.57 -22.11 -2.61
CA GLU A 186 -15.72 -21.78 -1.19
C GLU A 186 -17.18 -21.56 -0.78
N THR A 187 -18.01 -20.97 -1.64
CA THR A 187 -19.45 -20.80 -1.38
C THR A 187 -20.23 -22.13 -1.41
N ASN A 188 -19.86 -23.04 -2.30
CA ASN A 188 -20.55 -24.35 -2.43
C ASN A 188 -20.09 -25.36 -1.37
N GLY A 189 -18.87 -25.24 -0.83
CA GLY A 189 -18.37 -26.08 0.26
C GLY A 189 -18.98 -25.77 1.63
N ASN A 190 -19.63 -24.61 1.80
CA ASN A 190 -20.24 -24.17 3.06
C ASN A 190 -21.72 -24.58 3.22
N HIS A 191 -22.22 -25.52 2.40
CA HIS A 191 -23.60 -26.04 2.46
C HIS A 191 -23.68 -27.54 2.85
N ASN A 192 -22.59 -28.13 3.33
CA ASN A 192 -22.61 -29.49 3.89
C ASN A 192 -22.25 -29.46 5.38
N TRP A 193 -23.19 -29.06 6.23
CA TRP A 193 -23.30 -29.43 7.65
C TRP A 193 -24.77 -29.46 8.05
#